data_AF-A0AAD6ZLQ8-F1
#
_entry.id   AF-A0AAD6ZLQ8-F1
#
_cell.length_a   1.000
_cell.length_b   1.000
_cell.length_c   1.000
_cell.angle_alpha   90.00
_cell.angle_beta   90.00
_cell.angle_gamma   90.00
#
_symmetry.space_group_name_H-M   'P 1'
#
loop_
_entity.id
_entity.type
_entity.pdbx_description
1 polymer ?
#
loop_
_entity_poly.entity_id
_entity_poly.type
_entity_poly.pdbx_seq_one_letter_code
_entity_poly.pdbx_strand_id
1 'polypeptide(L)' 'MNVTHTVGELRGFIDAACPAGRACTIGTTFPTRVLDPAEDARTVKEAGLRGVVVVQSWA' A
#
# COMPACT_ATOMS: atom_id res chain seq x y z
N MET A 1 10.57 -5.19 1.45
CA MET A 1 10.43 -4.10 0.45
C MET A 1 11.52 -3.06 0.71
N ASN A 2 12.18 -2.57 -0.34
CA ASN A 2 13.17 -1.48 -0.21
C ASN A 2 12.45 -0.14 -0.02
N VAL A 3 13.05 0.79 0.72
CA VAL A 3 12.45 2.11 1.04
C VAL A 3 12.41 3.07 -0.15
N THR A 4 13.09 2.71 -1.24
CA THR A 4 13.13 3.46 -2.50
C THR A 4 11.96 3.12 -3.43
N HIS A 5 11.26 2.01 -3.19
CA HIS A 5 10.07 1.66 -3.97
C HIS A 5 8.93 2.63 -3.68
N THR A 6 8.02 2.73 -4.64
CA THR A 6 6.85 3.59 -4.52
C THR A 6 5.65 2.85 -3.91
N VAL A 7 4.68 3.61 -3.42
CA VAL A 7 3.40 3.06 -2.97
C VAL A 7 2.65 2.42 -4.15
N GLY A 8 2.82 2.92 -5.38
CA GLY A 8 2.24 2.32 -6.58
C GLY A 8 2.78 0.91 -6.88
N GLU A 9 4.09 0.69 -6.70
CA GLU A 9 4.67 -0.66 -6.85
C GLU A 9 4.16 -1.63 -5.77
N LEU A 10 3.96 -1.15 -4.54
CA LEU A 10 3.33 -1.93 -3.47
C LEU A 10 1.90 -2.32 -3.86
N ARG A 11 1.12 -1.38 -4.42
CA ARG A 11 -0.25 -1.62 -4.86
C ARG A 11 -0.29 -2.63 -6.01
N GLY A 12 0.59 -2.50 -7.00
CA GLY A 12 0.73 -3.46 -8.08
C GLY A 12 1.12 -4.87 -7.60
N PHE A 13 1.99 -4.97 -6.58
CA PHE A 13 2.32 -6.25 -5.96
C PHE A 13 1.10 -6.88 -5.26
N ILE A 14 0.32 -6.08 -4.52
CA ILE A 14 -0.89 -6.54 -3.83
C ILE A 14 -1.96 -6.97 -4.84
N ASP A 15 -2.16 -6.20 -5.92
CA ASP A 15 -3.10 -6.51 -6.99
C ASP A 15 -2.70 -7.80 -7.73
N ALA A 16 -1.42 -7.99 -8.02
CA ALA A 16 -0.91 -9.23 -8.62
C ALA A 16 -1.01 -10.45 -7.68
N ALA A 17 -0.91 -10.22 -6.37
CA ALA A 17 -1.08 -11.24 -5.35
C ALA A 17 -2.55 -11.53 -5.04
N CYS A 18 -3.51 -10.76 -5.57
CA CYS A 18 -4.93 -10.93 -5.32
C CYS A 18 -5.58 -11.79 -6.42
N PRO A 19 -5.82 -13.10 -6.19
CA PRO A 19 -6.27 -14.04 -7.22
C PRO A 19 -7.71 -13.82 -7.72
N ALA A 20 -8.47 -12.91 -7.10
CA ALA A 20 -9.91 -12.78 -7.34
C ALA A 20 -10.33 -11.50 -8.10
N GLY A 21 -9.38 -10.64 -8.52
CA GLY A 21 -9.71 -9.39 -9.22
C GLY A 21 -10.67 -8.46 -8.45
N ARG A 22 -10.78 -8.67 -7.13
CA ARG A 22 -11.69 -7.93 -6.27
C ARG A 22 -11.01 -6.66 -5.80
N ALA A 23 -11.73 -5.54 -5.85
CA ALA A 23 -11.23 -4.25 -5.39
C ALA A 23 -10.80 -4.35 -3.92
N CYS A 24 -9.50 -4.16 -3.68
CA CYS A 24 -8.90 -4.15 -2.36
C CYS A 24 -8.52 -2.72 -1.99
N THR A 25 -8.81 -2.34 -0.75
CA THR A 25 -8.29 -1.12 -0.14
C THR A 25 -7.08 -1.48 0.70
N ILE A 26 -6.06 -0.63 0.66
CA ILE A 26 -4.82 -0.80 1.43
C ILE A 26 -4.69 0.35 2.42
N GLY A 27 -4.25 0.05 3.63
CA GLY A 27 -4.10 1.03 4.69
C GLY A 27 -3.11 0.59 5.75
N THR A 28 -2.77 1.50 6.65
CA THR A 28 -1.95 1.22 7.83
C THR A 28 -2.84 1.12 9.06
N THR A 29 -2.40 0.36 10.07
CA THR A 29 -3.10 0.25 11.36
C THR A 29 -2.54 1.18 12.42
N PHE A 30 -1.32 1.71 12.24
CA PHE A 30 -0.70 2.66 13.17
C PHE A 30 0.25 3.63 12.41
N PRO A 31 -0.12 4.92 12.26
CA PRO A 31 -1.46 5.48 12.47
C PRO A 31 -2.48 4.88 11.50
N THR A 32 -3.75 4.78 11.89
CA THR A 32 -4.80 4.28 10.98
C THR A 32 -4.99 5.27 9.84
N ARG A 33 -4.60 4.87 8.62
CA ARG A 33 -4.77 5.68 7.42
C ARG A 33 -5.06 4.78 6.23
N VAL A 34 -5.93 5.21 5.35
CA VAL A 34 -6.09 4.57 4.03
C VAL A 34 -5.02 5.14 3.12
N LEU A 35 -4.37 4.30 2.33
CA LEU A 35 -3.41 4.72 1.32
C LEU A 35 -4.18 5.06 0.04
N ASP A 36 -4.42 6.35 -0.14
CA ASP A 36 -5.08 6.87 -1.34
C ASP A 36 -4.19 6.67 -2.58
N PRO A 37 -4.78 6.36 -3.74
CA PRO A 37 -4.03 6.20 -4.99
C PRO A 37 -3.31 7.48 -5.44
N ALA A 38 -3.65 8.65 -4.88
CA ALA A 38 -2.90 9.88 -5.07
C ALA A 38 -1.48 9.83 -4.45
N GLU A 39 -1.21 8.89 -3.54
CA GLU A 39 0.10 8.70 -2.91
C GLU A 39 1.01 7.72 -3.66
N ASP A 40 0.54 7.14 -4.78
CA ASP A 40 1.26 6.10 -5.53
C ASP A 40 2.63 6.56 -6.06
N ALA A 41 2.79 7.86 -6.30
CA ALA A 41 4.06 8.46 -6.74
C ALA A 41 5.08 8.64 -5.60
N ARG A 42 4.64 8.56 -4.34
CA ARG A 42 5.51 8.73 -3.17
C ARG A 42 6.27 7.45 -2.90
N THR A 43 7.51 7.59 -2.46
CA THR A 43 8.28 6.45 -1.96
C THR A 43 7.71 5.96 -0.62
N VAL A 44 7.97 4.69 -0.30
CA VAL A 44 7.63 4.07 1.00
C VAL A 44 8.20 4.88 2.17
N LYS A 45 9.37 5.51 1.97
CA LYS A 45 9.97 6.42 2.95
C LYS A 45 9.17 7.70 3.12
N GLU A 46 8.80 8.36 2.03
CA GLU A 46 8.03 9.61 2.04
C GLU A 46 6.60 9.41 2.55
N ALA A 47 6.01 8.25 2.30
CA ALA A 47 4.70 7.86 2.80
C ALA A 47 4.72 7.47 4.29
N GLY A 48 5.88 7.44 4.94
CA GLY A 48 6.00 7.07 6.36
C GLY A 48 5.73 5.60 6.63
N LEU A 49 5.83 4.73 5.62
CA LEU A 49 5.52 3.30 5.68
C LEU A 49 6.70 2.44 6.12
N ARG A 50 7.79 3.06 6.60
CA ARG A 50 8.99 2.33 7.02
C ARG A 50 8.73 1.56 8.31
N GLY A 51 8.77 0.23 8.22
CA GLY A 51 8.54 -0.65 9.38
C GLY A 51 7.09 -0.67 9.83
N VAL A 52 6.17 -0.14 9.01
CA VAL A 52 4.74 -0.10 9.29
C VAL A 52 4.09 -1.31 8.62
N VAL A 53 3.09 -1.88 9.29
CA VAL A 53 2.27 -2.95 8.73
C VAL A 53 1.22 -2.34 7.81
N VAL A 54 1.21 -2.79 6.56
CA VAL A 54 0.16 -2.48 5.59
C VAL A 54 -0.85 -3.62 5.62
N VAL A 55 -2.12 -3.27 5.79
CA VAL A 55 -3.25 -4.19 5.80
C VAL A 55 -4.03 -3.99 4.51
N GLN A 56 -4.41 -5.10 3.90
CA GLN A 56 -5.40 -5.14 2.84
C GLN A 56 -6.78 -5.45 3.43
N SER A 57 -7.79 -4.70 3.03
CA SER A 57 -9.19 -4.93 3.34
C SER A 57 -10.00 -5.03 2.06
N TRP A 58 -11.01 -5.88 2.07
CA TRP A 58 -11.98 -5.97 0.97
C TRP A 58 -12.93 -4.77 1.06
N ALA A 59 -13.18 -4.13 -0.08
CA ALA A 59 -14.35 -3.29 -0.25
C ALA A 59 -15.63 -4.14 -0.35
#